data_AF-A0A847ARB8-F1
#
_entry.id   AF-A0A847ARB8-F1
#
_cell.length_a   1.000
_cell.length_b   1.000
_cell.length_c   1.000
_cell.angle_alpha   90.00
_cell.angle_beta   90.00
_cell.angle_gamma   90.00
#
_symmetry.space_group_name_H-M   'P 1'
#
loop_
_entity.id
_entity.type
_entity.pdbx_description
1 polymer ?
#
loop_
_entity_poly.entity_id
_entity_poly.type
_entity_poly.pdbx_seq_one_letter_code
_entity_poly.pdbx_strand_id
1 'polypeptide(L)'
;LSESFENINQTIFNIEKTTSDLQEIVSSKRGNIENIILNIDHATTAFSQHAEEFERTLKNIAAFSDSLSLISVSPVLENITEISEKIGNLLARFESDDNTAGLLFNDDQLYQSLTQIADNLNLLMTDVRVNPGRYVKFSAIDLGKKVYVDASGDMSRDIIFKVHLISSETKISPDAHVFAGMEPVEEYEISGAFTYLTGSSHSFSEILELHQKALIKFPDASIVAFRRGKMIKLEKALKSLK
;
A
#
# COMPACT_ATOMS: atom_id res chain seq x y z
N LEU A 1 16.57 -25.31 23.73
CA LEU A 1 16.60 -26.18 22.53
C LEU A 1 15.19 -26.45 22.02
N SER A 2 14.29 -27.10 22.77
CA SER A 2 12.91 -27.34 22.32
C SER A 2 12.11 -26.08 21.97
N GLU A 3 12.23 -25.01 22.78
CA GLU A 3 11.55 -23.74 22.53
C GLU A 3 12.02 -23.04 21.23
N SER A 4 13.32 -23.14 20.91
CA SER A 4 13.86 -22.60 19.67
C SER A 4 13.35 -23.37 18.45
N PHE A 5 13.19 -24.69 18.54
CA PHE A 5 12.58 -25.49 17.49
C PHE A 5 11.09 -25.17 17.31
N GLU A 6 10.38 -24.95 18.40
CA GLU A 6 8.97 -24.55 18.36
C GLU A 6 8.78 -23.20 17.66
N ASN A 7 9.61 -22.20 18.00
CA ASN A 7 9.57 -20.88 17.37
C ASN A 7 9.95 -20.92 15.87
N ILE A 8 10.88 -21.80 15.49
CA ILE A 8 11.22 -22.03 14.08
C ILE A 8 10.03 -22.65 13.34
N ASN A 9 9.38 -23.66 13.92
CA ASN A 9 8.20 -24.29 13.32
C ASN A 9 7.06 -23.29 13.16
N GLN A 10 6.82 -22.43 14.16
CA GLN A 10 5.81 -21.39 14.08
C GLN A 10 6.13 -20.36 13.00
N THR A 11 7.40 -20.00 12.84
CA THR A 11 7.84 -19.08 11.78
C THR A 11 7.63 -19.68 10.40
N ILE A 12 7.99 -20.96 10.20
CA ILE A 12 7.78 -21.67 8.93
C ILE A 12 6.29 -21.76 8.61
N PHE A 13 5.47 -22.12 9.60
CA PHE A 13 4.02 -22.18 9.46
C PHE A 13 3.42 -20.82 9.06
N ASN A 14 3.85 -19.74 9.72
CA ASN A 14 3.39 -18.39 9.38
C ASN A 14 3.81 -17.99 7.96
N ILE A 15 5.04 -18.32 7.55
CA ILE A 15 5.53 -18.05 6.19
C ILE A 15 4.74 -18.84 5.15
N GLU A 16 4.46 -20.12 5.39
CA GLU A 16 3.66 -20.96 4.50
C GLU A 16 2.25 -20.37 4.33
N LYS A 17 1.61 -19.99 5.43
CA LYS A 17 0.29 -19.35 5.42
C LYS A 17 0.30 -18.02 4.67
N THR A 18 1.22 -17.11 5.01
CA THR A 18 1.35 -15.82 4.31
C THR A 18 1.63 -16.01 2.82
N THR A 19 2.45 -17.00 2.46
CA THR A 19 2.77 -17.34 1.07
C THR A 19 1.54 -17.87 0.34
N SER A 20 0.70 -18.67 1.00
CA SER A 20 -0.58 -19.11 0.47
C SER A 20 -1.52 -17.93 0.22
N ASP A 21 -1.70 -17.06 1.22
CA ASP A 21 -2.57 -15.88 1.12
C ASP A 21 -2.10 -14.94 0.00
N LEU A 22 -0.78 -14.75 -0.13
CA LEU A 22 -0.21 -13.95 -1.22
C LEU A 22 -0.44 -14.59 -2.59
N GLN A 23 -0.38 -15.92 -2.72
CA GLN A 23 -0.68 -16.59 -3.98
C GLN A 23 -2.14 -16.39 -4.41
N GLU A 24 -3.06 -16.44 -3.46
CA GLU A 24 -4.49 -16.16 -3.71
C GLU A 24 -4.70 -14.71 -4.17
N ILE A 25 -4.06 -13.75 -3.49
CA ILE A 25 -4.10 -12.34 -3.87
C ILE A 25 -3.53 -12.14 -5.28
N VAL A 26 -2.37 -12.71 -5.59
CA VAL A 26 -1.73 -12.57 -6.92
C VAL A 26 -2.62 -13.17 -8.01
N SER A 27 -3.22 -14.33 -7.75
CA SER A 27 -4.14 -14.98 -8.68
C SER A 27 -5.39 -14.13 -8.93
N SER A 28 -5.99 -13.58 -7.87
CA SER A 28 -7.12 -12.66 -7.97
C SER A 28 -6.76 -11.37 -8.72
N LYS A 29 -5.60 -10.78 -8.43
CA LYS A 29 -5.13 -9.57 -9.10
C LYS A 29 -4.78 -9.82 -10.57
N ARG A 30 -4.28 -11.00 -10.94
CA ARG A 30 -4.09 -11.39 -12.34
C ARG A 30 -5.43 -11.38 -13.10
N GLY A 31 -6.46 -12.01 -12.56
CA GLY A 31 -7.79 -11.98 -13.19
C GLY A 31 -8.37 -10.57 -13.29
N ASN A 32 -8.13 -9.70 -12.30
CA ASN A 32 -8.54 -8.30 -12.38
C ASN A 32 -7.77 -7.53 -13.46
N ILE A 33 -6.46 -7.78 -13.60
CA ILE A 33 -5.61 -7.17 -14.63
C ILE A 33 -6.10 -7.62 -16.01
N GLU A 34 -6.35 -8.92 -16.21
CA GLU A 34 -6.93 -9.45 -17.45
C GLU A 34 -8.26 -8.77 -17.80
N ASN A 35 -9.16 -8.62 -16.82
CA ASN A 35 -10.44 -7.93 -17.02
C ASN A 35 -10.26 -6.43 -17.35
N ILE A 36 -9.33 -5.75 -16.69
CA ILE A 36 -9.01 -4.35 -16.99
C ILE A 36 -8.53 -4.22 -18.44
N ILE A 37 -7.65 -5.12 -18.88
CA ILE A 37 -7.16 -5.13 -20.25
C ILE A 37 -8.28 -5.40 -21.24
N LEU A 38 -9.12 -6.41 -21.01
CA LEU A 38 -10.27 -6.69 -21.88
C LEU A 38 -11.23 -5.49 -21.97
N ASN A 39 -11.48 -4.82 -20.84
CA ASN A 39 -12.30 -3.62 -20.84
C ASN A 39 -11.66 -2.46 -21.61
N ILE A 40 -10.33 -2.29 -21.51
CA ILE A 40 -9.59 -1.28 -22.26
C ILE A 40 -9.64 -1.59 -23.76
N ASP A 41 -9.40 -2.83 -24.16
CA ASP A 41 -9.49 -3.27 -25.56
C ASP A 41 -10.88 -3.01 -26.14
N HIS A 42 -11.94 -3.37 -25.41
CA HIS A 42 -13.31 -3.08 -25.81
C HIS A 42 -13.60 -1.58 -25.91
N ALA A 43 -13.17 -0.79 -24.92
CA ALA A 43 -13.36 0.67 -24.94
C ALA A 43 -12.61 1.33 -26.10
N THR A 44 -11.39 0.86 -26.36
CA THR A 44 -10.50 1.31 -27.43
C THR A 44 -11.12 1.00 -28.79
N THR A 45 -11.59 -0.24 -28.98
CA THR A 45 -12.27 -0.68 -30.19
C THR A 45 -13.56 0.12 -30.44
N ALA A 46 -14.41 0.27 -29.42
CA ALA A 46 -15.65 1.04 -29.53
C ALA A 46 -15.37 2.50 -29.88
N PHE A 47 -14.37 3.11 -29.24
CA PHE A 47 -13.99 4.49 -29.52
C PHE A 47 -13.45 4.66 -30.94
N SER A 48 -12.52 3.79 -31.38
CA SER A 48 -11.95 3.82 -32.73
C SER A 48 -13.03 3.71 -33.80
N GLN A 49 -13.99 2.79 -33.63
CA GLN A 49 -15.13 2.63 -34.54
C GLN A 49 -16.01 3.88 -34.63
N HIS A 50 -16.23 4.57 -33.51
CA HIS A 50 -17.06 5.77 -33.48
C HIS A 50 -16.29 7.05 -33.82
N ALA A 51 -14.96 7.08 -33.71
CA ALA A 51 -14.14 8.22 -34.08
C ALA A 51 -14.29 8.57 -35.57
N GLU A 52 -14.33 7.54 -36.44
CA GLU A 52 -14.61 7.72 -37.88
C GLU A 52 -16.01 8.30 -38.14
N GLU A 53 -17.03 7.81 -37.42
CA GLU A 53 -18.39 8.35 -37.50
C GLU A 53 -18.46 9.79 -37.00
N PHE A 54 -17.68 10.12 -35.97
CA PHE A 54 -17.58 11.46 -35.41
C PHE A 54 -16.92 12.41 -36.40
N GLU A 55 -15.81 12.02 -37.02
CA GLU A 55 -15.13 12.79 -38.06
C GLU A 55 -16.07 13.05 -39.24
N ARG A 56 -16.83 12.04 -39.69
CA ARG A 56 -17.83 12.18 -40.73
C ARG A 56 -18.93 13.17 -40.34
N THR A 57 -19.38 13.11 -39.08
CA THR A 57 -20.39 14.04 -38.55
C THR A 57 -19.85 15.46 -38.49
N LEU A 58 -18.61 15.66 -38.02
CA LEU A 58 -17.94 16.95 -38.01
C LEU A 58 -17.78 17.53 -39.42
N LYS A 59 -17.39 16.70 -40.40
CA LYS A 59 -17.32 17.11 -41.82
C LYS A 59 -18.69 17.57 -42.35
N ASN A 60 -19.76 16.84 -42.02
CA ASN A 60 -21.12 17.22 -42.42
C ASN A 60 -21.57 18.52 -41.75
N ILE A 61 -21.25 18.70 -40.47
CA ILE A 61 -21.55 19.91 -39.72
C ILE A 61 -20.78 21.10 -40.30
N ALA A 62 -19.49 20.94 -40.62
CA ALA A 62 -18.69 21.97 -41.27
C ALA A 62 -19.29 22.37 -42.63
N ALA A 63 -19.60 21.39 -43.49
CA ALA A 63 -20.22 21.67 -44.79
C ALA A 63 -21.61 22.34 -44.68
N PHE A 64 -22.41 21.96 -43.68
CA PHE A 64 -23.69 22.59 -43.38
C PHE A 64 -23.50 24.02 -42.86
N SER A 65 -22.53 24.24 -41.98
CA SER A 65 -22.13 25.55 -41.44
C SER A 65 -21.69 26.49 -42.57
N ASP A 66 -20.86 26.01 -43.50
CA ASP A 66 -20.43 26.75 -44.68
C ASP A 66 -21.63 27.17 -45.54
N SER A 67 -22.59 26.27 -45.73
CA SER A 67 -23.84 26.53 -46.45
C SER A 67 -24.73 27.58 -45.76
N LEU A 68 -24.76 27.60 -44.42
CA LEU A 68 -25.52 28.57 -43.63
C LEU A 68 -24.83 29.94 -43.52
N SER A 69 -23.51 30.00 -43.63
CA SER A 69 -22.73 31.24 -43.56
C SER A 69 -23.14 32.25 -44.65
N LEU A 70 -23.75 31.75 -45.74
CA LEU A 70 -24.37 32.53 -46.81
C LEU A 70 -25.65 33.28 -46.36
N ILE A 71 -26.18 33.02 -45.16
CA ILE A 71 -27.49 33.49 -44.67
C ILE A 71 -27.40 34.30 -43.34
N SER A 72 -26.20 34.75 -42.93
CA SER A 72 -25.98 35.66 -41.77
C SER A 72 -26.50 35.16 -40.41
N VAL A 73 -26.11 33.95 -39.99
CA VAL A 73 -26.47 33.37 -38.68
C VAL A 73 -25.24 33.24 -37.76
N SER A 74 -24.53 34.35 -37.54
CA SER A 74 -23.15 34.36 -37.00
C SER A 74 -22.91 33.65 -35.65
N PRO A 75 -23.74 33.80 -34.61
CA PRO A 75 -23.41 33.26 -33.28
C PRO A 75 -23.44 31.74 -33.18
N VAL A 76 -24.32 31.08 -33.94
CA VAL A 76 -24.46 29.61 -33.91
C VAL A 76 -23.31 28.95 -34.69
N LEU A 77 -22.86 29.59 -35.77
CA LEU A 77 -21.76 29.11 -36.60
C LEU A 77 -20.41 29.20 -35.88
N GLU A 78 -20.18 30.27 -35.12
CA GLU A 78 -18.99 30.39 -34.26
C GLU A 78 -18.94 29.26 -33.21
N ASN A 79 -20.04 29.02 -32.50
CA ASN A 79 -20.11 27.95 -31.49
C ASN A 79 -19.89 26.56 -32.10
N ILE A 80 -20.46 26.28 -33.27
CA ILE A 80 -20.29 25.00 -33.97
C ILE A 80 -18.82 24.80 -34.39
N THR A 81 -18.17 25.84 -34.89
CA THR A 81 -16.76 25.79 -35.32
C THR A 81 -15.85 25.55 -34.12
N GLU A 82 -16.07 26.29 -33.02
CA GLU A 82 -15.29 26.16 -31.78
C GLU A 82 -15.41 24.75 -31.17
N ILE A 83 -16.62 24.18 -31.16
CA ILE A 83 -16.84 22.82 -30.65
C ILE A 83 -16.14 21.79 -31.54
N SER A 84 -16.20 21.97 -32.86
CA SER A 84 -15.56 21.05 -33.81
C SER A 84 -14.03 21.03 -33.65
N GLU A 85 -13.40 22.20 -33.47
CA GLU A 85 -11.98 22.31 -33.17
C GLU A 85 -11.60 21.68 -31.83
N LYS A 86 -12.40 21.90 -30.78
CA LYS A 86 -12.18 21.30 -29.46
C LYS A 86 -12.24 19.78 -29.50
N ILE A 87 -13.15 19.21 -30.29
CA ILE A 87 -13.27 17.76 -30.46
C ILE A 87 -12.11 17.19 -31.27
N GLY A 88 -11.71 17.87 -32.36
CA GLY A 88 -10.52 17.46 -33.13
C GLY A 88 -9.25 17.42 -32.28
N ASN A 89 -9.05 18.44 -31.44
CA ASN A 89 -7.92 18.49 -30.51
C ASN A 89 -7.98 17.40 -29.42
N LEU A 90 -9.18 17.02 -28.97
CA LEU A 90 -9.36 15.92 -28.01
C LEU A 90 -8.97 14.57 -28.65
N LEU A 91 -9.42 14.32 -29.88
CA LEU A 91 -9.09 13.10 -30.64
C LEU A 91 -7.58 12.98 -30.86
N ALA A 92 -6.92 14.06 -31.29
CA ALA A 92 -5.48 14.08 -31.51
C ALA A 92 -4.66 13.78 -30.23
N ARG A 93 -5.13 14.25 -29.07
CA ARG A 93 -4.52 13.93 -27.77
C ARG A 93 -4.77 12.51 -27.32
N PHE A 94 -5.82 11.85 -27.82
CA PHE A 94 -6.11 10.48 -27.42
C PHE A 94 -5.26 9.47 -28.19
N GLU A 95 -4.89 9.80 -29.43
CA GLU A 95 -3.99 8.99 -30.26
C GLU A 95 -2.50 9.19 -29.94
N SER A 96 -2.13 10.19 -29.13
CA SER A 96 -0.73 10.56 -28.87
C SER A 96 -0.08 9.84 -27.70
N ASP A 97 1.19 9.42 -27.86
CA ASP A 97 1.98 8.73 -26.82
C ASP A 97 2.47 9.65 -25.68
N ASP A 98 2.09 10.93 -25.68
CA ASP A 98 2.58 11.94 -24.74
C ASP A 98 1.77 12.01 -23.43
N ASN A 99 0.72 11.20 -23.31
CA ASN A 99 -0.13 11.16 -22.14
C ASN A 99 -0.59 9.75 -21.79
N THR A 100 -1.08 9.57 -20.57
CA THR A 100 -1.46 8.27 -20.01
C THR A 100 -2.60 7.59 -20.76
N ALA A 101 -3.47 8.32 -21.45
CA ALA A 101 -4.57 7.73 -22.22
C ALA A 101 -4.06 7.16 -23.55
N GLY A 102 -3.23 7.91 -24.28
CA GLY A 102 -2.64 7.41 -25.53
C GLY A 102 -1.56 6.34 -25.28
N LEU A 103 -0.74 6.47 -24.22
CA LEU A 103 0.15 5.38 -23.78
C LEU A 103 -0.63 4.10 -23.47
N LEU A 104 -1.83 4.19 -22.87
CA LEU A 104 -2.67 3.03 -22.63
C LEU A 104 -3.24 2.43 -23.92
N PHE A 105 -3.58 3.29 -24.88
CA PHE A 105 -4.19 2.91 -26.16
C PHE A 105 -3.16 2.28 -27.13
N ASN A 106 -1.89 2.68 -27.03
CA ASN A 106 -0.85 2.34 -28.00
C ASN A 106 0.21 1.35 -27.47
N ASP A 107 0.23 1.00 -26.17
CA ASP A 107 1.34 0.24 -25.57
C ASP A 107 1.03 -1.25 -25.29
N ASP A 108 1.28 -2.08 -26.30
CA ASP A 108 1.29 -3.56 -26.18
C ASP A 108 2.33 -4.07 -25.16
N GLN A 109 3.41 -3.32 -24.90
CA GLN A 109 4.47 -3.73 -23.96
C GLN A 109 4.02 -3.60 -22.50
N LEU A 110 3.12 -2.66 -22.19
CA LEU A 110 2.53 -2.52 -20.87
C LEU A 110 1.76 -3.79 -20.49
N TYR A 111 0.97 -4.35 -21.41
CA TYR A 111 0.25 -5.61 -21.23
C TYR A 111 1.21 -6.77 -20.88
N GLN A 112 2.27 -6.90 -21.68
CA GLN A 112 3.26 -7.96 -21.52
C GLN A 112 4.01 -7.81 -20.19
N SER A 113 4.37 -6.57 -19.83
CA SER A 113 5.09 -6.26 -18.59
C SER A 113 4.25 -6.59 -17.35
N LEU A 114 2.96 -6.23 -17.33
CA LEU A 114 2.07 -6.51 -16.20
C LEU A 114 1.85 -8.01 -16.01
N THR A 115 1.64 -8.74 -17.09
CA THR A 115 1.49 -10.21 -17.07
C THR A 115 2.78 -10.88 -16.59
N GLN A 116 3.93 -10.46 -17.12
CA GLN A 116 5.23 -11.01 -16.75
C GLN A 116 5.59 -10.76 -15.28
N ILE A 117 5.24 -9.59 -14.74
CA ILE A 117 5.42 -9.29 -13.30
C ILE A 117 4.57 -10.24 -12.44
N ALA A 118 3.30 -10.45 -12.82
CA ALA A 118 2.41 -11.36 -12.09
C ALA A 118 2.92 -12.82 -12.11
N ASP A 119 3.52 -13.25 -13.23
CA ASP A 119 4.11 -14.59 -13.35
C ASP A 119 5.39 -14.73 -12.52
N ASN A 120 6.29 -13.76 -12.60
CA ASN A 120 7.53 -13.76 -11.82
C ASN A 120 7.26 -13.77 -10.31
N LEU A 121 6.23 -13.05 -9.86
CA LEU A 121 5.83 -13.05 -8.45
C LEU A 121 5.27 -14.41 -8.01
N ASN A 122 4.48 -15.08 -8.86
CA ASN A 122 4.00 -16.43 -8.58
C ASN A 122 5.15 -17.45 -8.51
N LEU A 123 6.15 -17.34 -9.39
CA LEU A 123 7.36 -18.17 -9.36
C LEU A 123 8.16 -17.95 -8.08
N LEU A 124 8.38 -16.69 -7.69
CA LEU A 124 9.05 -16.35 -6.43
C LEU A 124 8.30 -16.90 -5.22
N MET A 125 6.98 -16.75 -5.21
CA MET A 125 6.13 -17.23 -4.12
C MET A 125 6.20 -18.76 -3.98
N THR A 126 6.20 -19.45 -5.12
CA THR A 126 6.39 -20.90 -5.16
C THR A 126 7.76 -21.27 -4.60
N ASP A 127 8.82 -20.57 -4.98
CA ASP A 127 10.17 -20.85 -4.49
C ASP A 127 10.32 -20.59 -2.98
N VAL A 128 9.69 -19.54 -2.45
CA VAL A 128 9.65 -19.28 -1.01
C VAL A 128 8.95 -20.42 -0.26
N ARG A 129 7.88 -20.99 -0.81
CA ARG A 129 7.16 -22.13 -0.22
C ARG A 129 8.02 -23.40 -0.19
N VAL A 130 8.64 -23.75 -1.32
CA VAL A 130 9.37 -25.02 -1.46
C VAL A 130 10.80 -24.95 -0.92
N ASN A 131 11.40 -23.76 -0.88
CA ASN A 131 12.78 -23.53 -0.45
C ASN A 131 12.88 -22.43 0.62
N PRO A 132 12.12 -22.51 1.74
CA PRO A 132 12.08 -21.44 2.74
C PRO A 132 13.45 -21.12 3.34
N GLY A 133 14.36 -22.10 3.43
CA GLY A 133 15.73 -21.92 3.94
C GLY A 133 16.62 -20.98 3.11
N ARG A 134 16.28 -20.69 1.84
CA ARG A 134 16.99 -19.67 1.04
C ARG A 134 16.64 -18.24 1.49
N TYR A 135 15.44 -18.07 2.02
CA TYR A 135 14.84 -16.78 2.34
C TYR A 135 14.75 -16.54 3.85
N VAL A 136 14.87 -17.60 4.64
CA VAL A 136 14.91 -17.57 6.10
C VAL A 136 16.31 -17.96 6.57
N LYS A 137 17.08 -16.96 7.00
CA LYS A 137 18.40 -17.17 7.60
C LYS A 137 18.25 -17.36 9.10
N PHE A 138 18.36 -18.60 9.56
CA PHE A 138 18.51 -18.90 10.98
C PHE A 138 19.96 -18.64 11.39
N SER A 139 20.20 -17.59 12.17
CA SER A 139 21.50 -17.40 12.82
C SER A 139 21.70 -18.52 13.85
N ALA A 140 22.50 -19.53 13.51
CA ALA A 140 22.85 -20.65 14.40
C ALA A 140 23.71 -20.26 15.63
N ILE A 141 23.67 -18.99 16.05
CA ILE A 141 24.53 -18.40 17.09
C ILE A 141 23.73 -17.90 18.31
N ASP A 142 22.40 -18.06 18.35
CA ASP A 142 21.62 -17.71 19.54
C ASP A 142 21.25 -18.93 20.42
N LEU A 143 22.16 -19.90 20.48
CA LEU A 143 22.17 -20.89 21.57
C LEU A 143 22.70 -20.20 22.84
N GLY A 144 21.84 -19.41 23.49
CA GLY A 144 22.01 -19.06 24.90
C GLY A 144 23.18 -18.12 25.24
N LYS A 145 23.53 -17.17 24.37
CA LYS A 145 24.36 -16.03 24.77
C LYS A 145 23.57 -14.76 24.60
N LYS A 146 23.21 -14.12 25.73
CA LYS A 146 22.91 -12.68 25.75
C LYS A 146 24.18 -11.96 25.30
N VAL A 147 24.25 -11.66 24.01
CA VAL A 147 25.30 -10.82 23.45
C VAL A 147 24.85 -9.38 23.67
N TYR A 148 25.50 -8.69 24.60
CA TYR A 148 25.49 -7.24 24.63
C TYR A 148 26.21 -6.76 23.35
N VAL A 149 25.44 -6.45 22.32
CA VAL A 149 25.95 -5.67 21.19
C VAL A 149 25.88 -4.21 21.61
N ASP A 150 26.96 -3.72 22.19
CA ASP A 150 27.28 -2.31 22.09
C ASP A 150 27.72 -2.05 20.65
N ALA A 151 26.93 -1.28 19.92
CA ALA A 151 27.32 -0.68 18.67
C ALA A 151 26.76 0.75 18.62
N SER A 152 27.58 1.66 19.13
CA SER A 152 27.86 2.99 18.56
C SER A 152 26.71 4.01 18.50
N GLY A 153 26.81 5.00 19.40
CA GLY A 153 26.60 6.40 19.02
C GLY A 153 25.40 7.08 19.68
N ASP A 154 25.48 7.31 21.00
CA ASP A 154 25.01 8.47 21.81
C ASP A 154 23.72 9.27 21.46
N MET A 155 22.86 8.77 20.58
CA MET A 155 21.60 9.39 20.14
C MET A 155 20.38 8.50 20.41
N SER A 156 20.58 7.18 20.54
CA SER A 156 19.53 6.17 20.79
C SER A 156 18.99 6.16 22.23
N ARG A 157 19.74 6.65 23.22
CA ARG A 157 19.28 6.66 24.63
C ARG A 157 18.18 7.68 24.91
N ASP A 158 17.95 8.61 23.99
CA ASP A 158 16.92 9.64 24.12
C ASP A 158 15.52 9.13 23.75
N ILE A 159 15.42 7.97 23.09
CA ILE A 159 14.16 7.42 22.56
C ILE A 159 13.74 6.20 23.36
N ILE A 160 12.51 6.24 23.90
CA ILE A 160 11.87 5.14 24.61
C ILE A 160 10.68 4.69 23.79
N PHE A 161 10.64 3.41 23.44
CA PHE A 161 9.48 2.79 22.84
C PHE A 161 8.59 2.15 23.90
N LYS A 162 7.28 2.28 23.70
CA LYS A 162 6.24 1.64 24.53
C LYS A 162 5.17 1.05 23.62
N VAL A 163 4.38 0.12 24.14
CA VAL A 163 3.22 -0.44 23.44
C VAL A 163 1.98 0.29 23.92
N HIS A 164 1.26 0.94 23.03
CA HIS A 164 -0.10 1.41 23.24
C HIS A 164 -1.05 0.23 23.18
N LEU A 165 -1.85 0.07 24.24
CA LEU A 165 -2.84 -1.00 24.35
C LEU A 165 -4.19 -0.54 23.81
N ILE A 166 -4.75 0.52 24.40
CA ILE A 166 -6.05 1.10 24.07
C ILE A 166 -6.13 2.59 24.46
N SER A 167 -7.12 3.27 23.92
CA SER A 167 -7.59 4.58 24.40
C SER A 167 -9.07 4.51 24.76
N SER A 168 -9.47 5.16 25.85
CA SER A 168 -10.85 5.17 26.36
C SER A 168 -11.25 6.56 26.84
N GLU A 169 -12.49 6.97 26.58
CA GLU A 169 -13.08 8.20 27.14
C GLU A 169 -13.37 8.09 28.64
N THR A 170 -13.48 6.85 29.14
CA THR A 170 -13.69 6.56 30.56
C THR A 170 -12.42 5.99 31.18
N LYS A 171 -12.10 6.46 32.38
CA LYS A 171 -10.92 5.99 33.10
C LYS A 171 -11.07 4.52 33.51
N ILE A 172 -10.10 3.72 33.10
CA ILE A 172 -9.92 2.32 33.47
C ILE A 172 -8.73 2.24 34.45
N SER A 173 -8.87 1.51 35.55
CA SER A 173 -7.75 1.31 36.47
C SER A 173 -6.59 0.59 35.75
N PRO A 174 -5.32 1.03 35.87
CA PRO A 174 -4.17 0.31 35.32
C PRO A 174 -4.02 -1.12 35.85
N ASP A 175 -4.54 -1.41 37.04
CA ASP A 175 -4.55 -2.74 37.66
C ASP A 175 -5.80 -3.57 37.29
N ALA A 176 -6.64 -3.07 36.39
CA ALA A 176 -7.85 -3.78 35.99
C ALA A 176 -7.52 -5.11 35.30
N HIS A 177 -8.36 -6.12 35.49
CA HIS A 177 -8.17 -7.45 34.90
C HIS A 177 -8.07 -7.45 33.37
N VAL A 178 -8.64 -6.44 32.71
CA VAL A 178 -8.47 -6.22 31.26
C VAL A 178 -7.00 -6.06 30.87
N PHE A 179 -6.14 -5.56 31.77
CA PHE A 179 -4.70 -5.42 31.57
C PHE A 179 -3.87 -6.58 32.11
N ALA A 180 -4.49 -7.62 32.68
CA ALA A 180 -3.79 -8.78 33.21
C ALA A 180 -2.80 -9.38 32.19
N GLY A 181 -1.54 -9.48 32.57
CA GLY A 181 -0.43 -9.97 31.73
C GLY A 181 0.31 -8.89 30.94
N MET A 182 -0.13 -7.62 31.02
CA MET A 182 0.51 -6.46 30.38
C MET A 182 1.10 -5.49 31.42
N GLU A 183 1.39 -5.95 32.63
CA GLU A 183 1.96 -5.11 33.68
C GLU A 183 3.47 -4.84 33.46
N PRO A 184 3.97 -3.64 33.77
CA PRO A 184 3.22 -2.48 34.29
C PRO A 184 2.44 -1.75 33.19
N VAL A 185 1.25 -1.25 33.54
CA VAL A 185 0.44 -0.37 32.67
C VAL A 185 0.54 1.07 33.16
N GLU A 186 0.83 1.98 32.24
CA GLU A 186 0.87 3.42 32.46
C GLU A 186 -0.37 4.09 31.84
N GLU A 187 -0.92 5.09 32.53
CA GLU A 187 -2.03 5.91 32.06
C GLU A 187 -1.55 7.31 31.66
N TYR A 188 -1.96 7.76 30.48
CA TYR A 188 -1.75 9.12 29.98
C TYR A 188 -3.07 9.74 29.56
N GLU A 189 -3.34 10.98 29.96
CA GLU A 189 -4.50 11.72 29.47
C GLU A 189 -4.09 12.60 28.28
N ILE A 190 -4.72 12.39 27.13
CA ILE A 190 -4.46 13.16 25.91
C ILE A 190 -5.81 13.61 25.34
N SER A 191 -6.03 14.93 25.31
CA SER A 191 -7.24 15.52 24.72
C SER A 191 -8.56 14.98 25.29
N GLY A 192 -8.60 14.67 26.59
CA GLY A 192 -9.79 14.15 27.28
C GLY A 192 -10.01 12.64 27.16
N ALA A 193 -9.10 11.91 26.51
CA ALA A 193 -9.10 10.45 26.47
C ALA A 193 -7.92 9.86 27.27
N PHE A 194 -8.19 8.77 27.98
CA PHE A 194 -7.19 8.00 28.73
C PHE A 194 -6.53 6.99 27.81
N THR A 195 -5.20 7.06 27.70
CA THR A 195 -4.35 6.22 26.86
C THR A 195 -3.54 5.31 27.76
N TYR A 196 -3.61 4.01 27.50
CA TYR A 196 -2.95 2.98 28.30
C TYR A 196 -1.77 2.39 27.55
N LEU A 197 -0.60 2.43 28.17
CA LEU A 197 0.65 1.96 27.59
C LEU A 197 1.27 0.86 28.47
N THR A 198 1.96 -0.09 27.86
CA THR A 198 2.78 -1.09 28.58
C THR A 198 4.19 -1.15 28.00
N GLY A 199 5.11 -1.61 28.85
CA GLY A 199 6.51 -1.76 28.53
C GLY A 199 7.26 -0.44 28.33
N SER A 200 8.58 -0.55 28.35
CA SER A 200 9.48 0.58 28.14
C SER A 200 10.84 0.03 27.71
N SER A 201 11.25 0.28 26.47
CA SER A 201 12.56 -0.15 25.98
C SER A 201 13.19 0.88 25.04
N HIS A 202 14.51 1.00 25.11
CA HIS A 202 15.30 1.73 24.10
C HIS A 202 15.55 0.89 22.84
N SER A 203 15.23 -0.40 22.87
CA SER A 203 15.38 -1.33 21.76
C SER A 203 14.05 -1.52 21.04
N PHE A 204 14.05 -1.23 19.74
CA PHE A 204 12.87 -1.49 18.90
C PHE A 204 12.55 -2.98 18.78
N SER A 205 13.56 -3.86 18.85
CA SER A 205 13.33 -5.31 18.79
C SER A 205 12.64 -5.83 20.06
N GLU A 206 13.05 -5.35 21.24
CA GLU A 206 12.43 -5.77 22.51
C GLU A 206 10.97 -5.32 22.61
N ILE A 207 10.66 -4.09 22.17
CA ILE A 207 9.27 -3.61 22.21
C ILE A 207 8.39 -4.29 21.17
N LEU A 208 8.96 -4.73 20.04
CA LEU A 208 8.23 -5.45 18.99
C LEU A 208 7.75 -6.81 19.49
N GLU A 209 8.55 -7.53 20.28
CA GLU A 209 8.13 -8.79 20.90
C GLU A 209 6.98 -8.58 21.90
N LEU A 210 7.05 -7.52 22.70
CA LEU A 210 5.96 -7.17 23.62
C LEU A 210 4.68 -6.77 22.87
N HIS A 211 4.81 -6.02 21.78
CA HIS A 211 3.70 -5.64 20.91
C HIS A 211 3.00 -6.86 20.32
N GLN A 212 3.74 -7.84 19.82
CA GLN A 212 3.16 -9.10 19.31
C GLN A 212 2.37 -9.86 20.37
N LYS A 213 2.84 -9.86 21.62
CA LYS A 213 2.08 -10.44 22.75
C LYS A 213 0.83 -9.63 23.07
N ALA A 214 0.92 -8.30 23.04
CA ALA A 214 -0.21 -7.41 23.30
C ALA A 214 -1.32 -7.56 22.25
N LEU A 215 -0.98 -7.76 20.97
CA LEU A 215 -1.93 -7.92 19.87
C LEU A 215 -2.92 -9.07 20.07
N ILE A 216 -2.57 -10.09 20.87
CA ILE A 216 -3.45 -11.21 21.19
C ILE A 216 -4.68 -10.75 22.00
N LYS A 217 -4.48 -9.78 22.91
CA LYS A 217 -5.52 -9.27 23.82
C LYS A 217 -6.07 -7.91 23.39
N PHE A 218 -5.27 -7.15 22.64
CA PHE A 218 -5.55 -5.80 22.20
C PHE A 218 -5.26 -5.68 20.70
N PRO A 219 -6.24 -5.99 19.83
CA PRO A 219 -6.04 -6.03 18.38
C PRO A 219 -5.56 -4.70 17.78
N ASP A 220 -5.91 -3.58 18.42
CA ASP A 220 -5.53 -2.23 18.00
C ASP A 220 -4.21 -1.75 18.64
N ALA A 221 -3.48 -2.63 19.34
CA ALA A 221 -2.23 -2.26 19.99
C ALA A 221 -1.20 -1.77 18.97
N SER A 222 -0.44 -0.74 19.34
CA SER A 222 0.54 -0.10 18.45
C SER A 222 1.81 0.29 19.19
N ILE A 223 2.93 0.43 18.46
CA ILE A 223 4.19 0.90 19.06
C ILE A 223 4.23 2.43 18.99
N VAL A 224 4.45 3.06 20.13
CA VAL A 224 4.65 4.50 20.27
C VAL A 224 6.07 4.81 20.71
N ALA A 225 6.58 5.96 20.30
CA ALA A 225 7.93 6.40 20.64
C ALA A 225 7.87 7.70 21.46
N PHE A 226 8.74 7.81 22.46
CA PHE A 226 8.89 8.96 23.32
C PHE A 226 10.30 9.49 23.24
N ARG A 227 10.45 10.81 23.16
CA ARG A 227 11.74 11.49 23.29
C ARG A 227 11.63 12.57 24.35
N ARG A 228 12.46 12.49 25.40
CA ARG A 228 12.44 13.42 26.55
C ARG A 228 11.03 13.58 27.16
N GLY A 229 10.32 12.46 27.33
CA GLY A 229 8.97 12.43 27.90
C GLY A 229 7.84 12.89 26.99
N LYS A 230 8.12 13.30 25.74
CA LYS A 230 7.10 13.67 24.75
C LYS A 230 6.93 12.59 23.70
N MET A 231 5.70 12.24 23.39
CA MET A 231 5.39 11.32 22.30
C MET A 231 5.80 11.92 20.95
N ILE A 232 6.42 11.11 20.10
CA ILE A 232 6.86 11.46 18.75
C ILE A 232 6.38 10.41 17.75
N LYS A 233 6.26 10.79 16.47
CA LYS A 233 5.93 9.84 15.40
C LYS A 233 6.98 8.72 15.33
N LEU A 234 6.53 7.46 15.28
CA LEU A 234 7.41 6.29 15.25
C LEU A 234 8.41 6.33 14.09
N GLU A 235 7.97 6.72 12.89
CA GLU A 235 8.86 6.88 11.73
C GLU A 235 9.99 7.88 11.99
N LYS A 236 9.70 8.98 12.70
CA LYS A 236 10.69 10.00 13.05
C LYS A 236 11.69 9.45 14.05
N ALA A 237 11.24 8.61 14.98
CA ALA A 237 12.09 7.91 15.94
C ALA A 237 13.04 6.93 15.23
N LEU A 238 12.51 6.09 14.34
CA LEU A 238 13.28 5.10 13.58
C LEU A 238 14.30 5.74 12.62
N LYS A 239 13.95 6.86 11.99
CA LYS A 239 14.89 7.62 11.14
C LYS A 239 16.07 8.20 11.93
N SER A 240 15.90 8.51 13.21
CA SER A 240 16.98 9.03 14.06
C SER A 240 17.85 7.97 14.72
N LEU A 241 17.56 6.67 14.49
CA LEU A 241 18.37 5.53 14.93
C LEU A 241 19.31 4.99 13.84
N LYS A 242 19.23 5.54 12.62
CA LYS A 242 20.14 5.27 11.51
C LYS A 242 21.25 6.31 11.47
#